data_AF-A0A212JHL4-F1
#
_entry.id   AF-A0A212JHL4-F1
#
_cell.length_a   1.000
_cell.length_b   1.000
_cell.length_c   1.000
_cell.angle_alpha   90.00
_cell.angle_beta   90.00
_cell.angle_gamma   90.00
#
_symmetry.space_group_name_H-M   'P 1'
#
loop_
_entity.id
_entity.type
_entity.pdbx_description
1 polymer ?
#
loop_
_entity_poly.entity_id
_entity_poly.type
_entity_poly.pdbx_seq_one_letter_code
_entity_poly.pdbx_strand_id
1 'polypeptide(L)' 'MYRITTFEPDGSVRSVHESTNLLSIGVACMFLEEVGVRFTFEEVDQ' A
#
# COMPACT_ATOMS: atom_id res chain seq x y z
N MET A 1 -6.02 -10.72 5.38
CA MET A 1 -6.35 -9.54 4.54
C MET A 1 -5.05 -8.80 4.26
N TYR A 2 -4.91 -8.07 3.16
CA TYR A 2 -3.68 -7.33 2.87
C TYR A 2 -3.93 -5.84 2.98
N ARG A 3 -2.92 -5.09 3.43
CA ARG A 3 -2.98 -3.64 3.56
C ARG A 3 -1.77 -2.97 2.92
N ILE A 4 -2.01 -1.86 2.23
CA ILE A 4 -1.00 -0.89 1.81
C ILE A 4 -1.26 0.44 2.54
N THR A 5 -0.24 1.01 3.15
CA THR A 5 -0.29 2.37 3.72
C THR A 5 0.63 3.27 2.93
N THR A 6 0.12 4.40 2.42
CA THR A 6 0.93 5.40 1.71
C THR A 6 1.21 6.62 2.57
N PHE A 7 2.35 7.28 2.32
CA PHE A 7 2.84 8.38 3.13
C PHE A 7 3.03 9.66 2.32
N GLU A 8 2.77 10.79 2.95
CA GLU A 8 3.19 12.11 2.50
C GLU A 8 4.72 12.29 2.64
N PRO A 9 5.32 13.31 1.99
CA PRO A 9 6.75 13.62 2.15
C PRO A 9 7.16 13.91 3.60
N ASP A 10 6.26 14.45 4.43
CA ASP A 10 6.49 14.74 5.84
C ASP A 10 6.39 13.50 6.75
N GLY A 11 6.09 12.33 6.17
CA GLY A 11 5.93 11.06 6.88
C GLY A 11 4.56 10.83 7.50
N SER A 12 3.61 11.77 7.36
CA SER A 12 2.22 11.54 7.75
C SER A 12 1.53 10.53 6.82
N VAL A 13 0.50 9.85 7.33
CA VAL A 13 -0.26 8.87 6.53
C VAL A 13 -1.16 9.62 5.56
N ARG A 14 -1.02 9.33 4.26
CA ARG A 14 -1.88 9.86 3.19
C ARG A 14 -3.13 9.00 3.03
N SER A 15 -2.96 7.68 2.88
CA SER A 15 -4.07 6.75 2.68
C SER A 15 -3.74 5.33 3.12
N VAL A 16 -4.79 4.56 3.40
CA VAL A 16 -4.73 3.13 3.71
C VAL A 16 -5.67 2.40 2.74
N HIS A 17 -5.17 1.36 2.07
CA HIS A 17 -5.93 0.52 1.16
C HIS A 17 -5.87 -0.93 1.62
N GLU A 18 -7.03 -1.57 1.75
CA GLU A 18 -7.15 -2.96 2.17
C GLU A 18 -7.85 -3.80 1.09
N SER A 19 -7.37 -5.02 0.89
CA SER A 19 -7.97 -5.96 -0.05
C SER A 19 -7.68 -7.40 0.36
N THR A 20 -8.60 -8.31 0.06
CA THR A 20 -8.34 -9.76 0.14
C THR A 20 -7.71 -10.31 -1.14
N ASN A 21 -7.67 -9.51 -2.21
CA ASN A 21 -7.12 -9.92 -3.50
C ASN A 21 -5.63 -9.54 -3.61
N LEU A 22 -4.76 -10.56 -3.49
CA LEU A 22 -3.31 -10.39 -3.57
C LEU A 22 -2.85 -9.82 -4.93
N LEU A 23 -3.55 -10.15 -6.03
CA LEU A 23 -3.22 -9.60 -7.35
C LEU A 23 -3.47 -8.09 -7.39
N SER A 24 -4.60 -7.61 -6.85
CA SER A 24 -4.91 -6.18 -6.78
C SER A 24 -3.87 -5.41 -5.96
N ILE A 25 -3.43 -5.99 -4.84
CA ILE A 25 -2.40 -5.41 -3.97
C ILE A 25 -1.05 -5.38 -4.69
N GLY A 26 -0.66 -6.47 -5.36
CA GLY A 26 0.56 -6.51 -6.15
C GLY A 26 0.60 -5.44 -7.24
N VAL A 27 -0.49 -5.24 -7.97
CA VAL A 27 -0.60 -4.16 -8.98
C VAL A 27 -0.46 -2.77 -8.34
N ALA A 28 -1.09 -2.54 -7.19
CA ALA A 28 -0.96 -1.27 -6.48
C ALA A 28 0.48 -1.01 -6.02
N CYS A 29 1.17 -2.03 -5.47
CA CYS A 29 2.58 -1.91 -5.07
C CYS A 29 3.49 -1.56 -6.25
N MET A 30 3.36 -2.26 -7.38
CA MET A 30 4.16 -1.99 -8.59
C MET A 30 3.97 -0.55 -9.09
N PHE A 31 2.71 -0.08 -9.13
CA PHE A 31 2.40 1.29 -9.53
C PHE A 31 3.02 2.32 -8.57
N LEU A 32 2.88 2.12 -7.26
CA LEU A 32 3.42 3.04 -6.24
C LEU A 32 4.95 3.13 -6.29
N GLU A 33 5.62 2.01 -6.56
CA GLU A 33 7.07 1.96 -6.76
C GLU A 33 7.47 2.72 -8.04
N GLU A 34 6.76 2.53 -9.15
CA GLU A 34 7.02 3.22 -10.43
C GLU A 34 6.90 4.75 -10.29
N VAL A 35 5.91 5.24 -9.54
CA VAL A 35 5.70 6.68 -9.33
C VAL A 35 6.47 7.26 -8.13
N GLY A 36 7.28 6.45 -7.44
CA GLY A 36 8.12 6.89 -6.32
C GLY A 36 7.34 7.30 -5.06
N VAL A 37 6.14 6.75 -4.85
CA VAL A 37 5.36 7.00 -3.63
C VAL A 37 5.89 6.09 -2.52
N ARG A 38 6.11 6.65 -1.33
CA ARG A 38 6.49 5.86 -0.15
C ARG A 38 5.28 5.09 0.37
N PHE A 39 5.44 3.79 0.60
CA PHE A 39 4.40 2.95 1.17
C PHE A 39 4.95 1.82 2.04
N THR A 40 4.09 1.21 2.85
CA THR A 40 4.31 -0.09 3.51
C THR A 40 3.26 -1.09 3.02
N PHE A 41 3.64 -2.35 2.97
CA PHE A 41 2.74 -3.48 2.71
C PHE A 41 2.79 -4.42 3.90
N GLU A 42 1.62 -4.84 4.39
CA GLU A 42 1.49 -5.81 5.48
C GLU A 42 0.35 -6.80 5.21
N GLU A 43 0.57 -8.06 5.61
CA GLU A 43 -0.51 -9.02 5.75
C GLU A 43 -1.13 -8.85 7.14
N VAL A 44 -2.43 -8.59 7.17
CA VAL A 44 -3.22 -8.37 8.37
C VAL A 44 -4.04 -9.64 8.62
N ASP A 45 -3.89 -10.26 9.78
CA ASP A 45 -4.75 -11.38 10.19
C ASP A 45 -6.23 -10.96 10.09
N GLN A 46 -7.09 -11.91 9.67
CA GLN A 46 -8.54 -11.69 9.68
C GLN A 46 -9.11 -11.79 11.09
#